data_AF-A0A183VF43-F1
#
_entry.id   AF-A0A183VF43-F1
#
_cell.length_a   1.000
_cell.length_b   1.000
_cell.length_c   1.000
_cell.angle_alpha   90.00
_cell.angle_beta   90.00
_cell.angle_gamma   90.00
#
_symmetry.space_group_name_H-M   'P 1'
#
loop_
_entity.id
_entity.type
_entity.pdbx_description
1 polymer ?
#
loop_
_entity_poly.entity_id
_entity_poly.type
_entity_poly.pdbx_seq_one_letter_code
_entity_poly.pdbx_strand_id
1 'polypeptide(L)'
;MCVHVKLALFGVLLHVILFYAIFDIYFASPLIRGAKPHPITSAGGPAKRLVIFSADGLRSDSFFENADKSPFLHGLINDNKLVDRLIFEASWGVSVSHVPTESRPGHVAILAGFYEDVSAVTRGWKKNPVPFDSIINR
;
A
#
# COMPACT_ATOMS: atom_id res chain seq x y z
N MET A 1 26.18 38.97 -24.00
CA MET A 1 26.27 37.94 -22.93
C MET A 1 27.10 36.78 -23.46
N CYS A 2 28.19 36.41 -22.76
CA CYS A 2 29.14 35.36 -23.18
C CYS A 2 28.45 33.99 -23.30
N VAL A 3 28.85 33.16 -24.26
CA VAL A 3 28.28 31.81 -24.51
C VAL A 3 28.27 30.96 -23.25
N HIS A 4 29.29 31.10 -22.39
CA HIS A 4 29.41 30.35 -21.14
C HIS A 4 28.31 30.71 -20.13
N VAL A 5 27.89 31.98 -20.10
CA VAL A 5 26.79 32.44 -19.23
C VAL A 5 25.45 31.86 -19.73
N LYS A 6 25.24 31.78 -21.05
CA LYS A 6 24.02 31.16 -21.62
C LYS A 6 23.94 29.67 -21.28
N LEU A 7 25.06 28.94 -21.40
CA LEU A 7 25.13 27.53 -21.04
C LEU A 7 24.91 27.30 -19.54
N ALA A 8 25.49 28.15 -18.68
CA ALA A 8 25.26 28.08 -17.24
C ALA A 8 23.78 28.31 -16.88
N LEU A 9 23.13 29.33 -17.45
CA LEU A 9 21.71 29.60 -17.24
C LEU A 9 20.82 28.44 -17.71
N PHE A 10 21.11 27.89 -18.88
CA PHE A 10 20.40 26.70 -19.39
C PHE A 10 20.58 25.50 -18.46
N GLY A 11 21.81 25.27 -17.98
CA GLY A 11 22.11 24.21 -17.01
C GLY A 11 21.29 24.37 -15.73
N VAL A 12 21.26 25.57 -15.12
CA VAL A 12 20.45 25.82 -13.92
C VAL A 12 18.97 25.59 -14.20
N LEU A 13 18.44 26.11 -15.32
CA LEU A 13 17.05 25.91 -15.69
C LEU A 13 16.69 24.42 -15.83
N LEU A 14 17.54 23.64 -16.50
CA LEU A 14 17.37 22.21 -16.66
C LEU A 14 17.33 21.49 -15.30
N HIS A 15 18.24 21.82 -14.38
CA HIS A 15 18.26 21.21 -13.05
C HIS A 15 17.01 21.56 -12.24
N VAL A 16 16.51 22.80 -12.34
CA VAL A 16 15.26 23.18 -11.67
C VAL A 16 14.07 22.38 -12.22
N ILE A 17 14.00 22.18 -13.55
CA ILE A 17 12.95 21.37 -14.18
C ILE A 17 13.03 19.91 -13.70
N LEU A 18 14.22 19.32 -13.75
CA LEU A 18 14.43 17.93 -13.31
C LEU A 18 14.13 17.74 -11.83
N PHE A 19 14.49 18.72 -10.99
CA PHE A 19 14.18 18.71 -9.57
C PHE A 19 12.66 18.77 -9.33
N TYR A 20 11.95 19.64 -10.05
CA TYR A 20 10.49 19.74 -9.95
C TYR A 20 9.79 18.47 -10.46
N ALA A 21 10.31 17.84 -11.52
CA ALA A 21 9.73 16.63 -12.11
C ALA A 21 9.63 15.47 -11.11
N ILE A 22 10.56 15.35 -10.16
CA ILE A 22 10.50 14.34 -9.09
C ILE A 22 9.22 14.51 -8.27
N PHE A 23 8.84 15.75 -7.94
CA PHE A 23 7.62 15.99 -7.17
C PHE A 23 6.37 15.67 -7.99
N ASP A 24 6.34 16.05 -9.26
CA ASP A 24 5.21 15.77 -10.13
C ASP A 24 5.01 14.27 -10.37
N ILE A 25 6.08 13.52 -10.61
CA ILE A 25 6.02 12.08 -10.90
C ILE A 25 5.66 11.26 -9.64
N TYR A 26 6.24 11.57 -8.47
CA TYR A 26 6.11 10.73 -7.27
C TYR A 26 5.10 11.22 -6.24
N PHE A 27 4.71 12.50 -6.27
CA PHE A 27 3.78 13.10 -5.31
C PHE A 27 2.48 13.58 -5.94
N ALA A 28 2.18 13.16 -7.17
CA ALA A 28 0.84 13.29 -7.72
C ALA A 28 -0.15 12.39 -6.96
N SER A 29 -1.40 12.84 -6.83
CA SER A 29 -2.45 12.07 -6.17
C SER A 29 -2.89 10.89 -7.03
N PRO A 30 -2.84 9.64 -6.53
CA PRO A 30 -3.35 8.48 -7.25
C PRO A 30 -4.88 8.33 -7.15
N LEU A 31 -5.56 9.19 -6.39
CA LEU A 31 -6.96 9.00 -6.03
C LEU A 31 -7.91 9.31 -7.18
N ILE A 32 -8.70 8.31 -7.55
CA ILE A 32 -9.81 8.45 -8.50
C ILE A 32 -11.00 9.06 -7.76
N ARG A 33 -11.52 10.17 -8.28
CA ARG A 33 -12.71 10.83 -7.72
C ARG A 33 -13.97 10.44 -8.49
N GLY A 34 -15.10 10.34 -7.79
CA GLY A 34 -16.41 10.08 -8.41
C GLY A 34 -16.66 8.62 -8.79
N ALA A 35 -15.88 7.68 -8.23
CA ALA A 35 -16.20 6.25 -8.34
C ALA A 35 -17.59 5.97 -7.74
N LYS A 36 -18.39 5.13 -8.40
CA LYS A 36 -19.70 4.73 -7.87
C LYS A 36 -19.49 3.81 -6.66
N PRO A 37 -20.05 4.13 -5.48
CA PRO A 37 -19.93 3.25 -4.31
C PRO A 37 -20.51 1.88 -4.60
N HIS A 38 -19.82 0.82 -4.17
CA HIS A 38 -20.36 -0.53 -4.27
C HIS A 38 -21.50 -0.68 -3.25
N PRO A 39 -22.72 -1.13 -3.61
CA PRO A 39 -23.84 -1.20 -2.67
C PRO A 39 -23.53 -2.11 -1.48
N ILE A 40 -24.14 -1.83 -0.32
CA ILE A 40 -24.12 -2.76 0.79
C ILE A 40 -25.06 -3.91 0.42
N THR A 41 -24.47 -5.01 -0.04
CA THR A 41 -25.23 -6.20 -0.43
C THR A 41 -25.88 -6.81 0.80
N SER A 42 -27.22 -6.87 0.81
CA SER A 42 -28.00 -7.60 1.82
C SER A 42 -28.08 -9.11 1.52
N ALA A 43 -27.61 -9.54 0.35
CA ALA A 43 -27.46 -10.96 0.01
C ALA A 43 -26.27 -11.57 0.77
N GLY A 44 -26.25 -12.90 0.90
CA GLY A 44 -25.20 -13.62 1.62
C GLY A 44 -23.81 -13.28 1.08
N GLY A 45 -22.96 -12.71 1.95
CA GLY A 45 -21.56 -12.44 1.63
C GLY A 45 -20.74 -13.73 1.50
N PRO A 46 -19.49 -13.63 0.98
CA PRO A 46 -18.62 -14.79 0.76
C PRO A 46 -18.25 -15.53 2.06
N ALA A 47 -18.42 -14.90 3.22
CA ALA A 47 -18.15 -15.50 4.52
C ALA A 47 -19.15 -15.02 5.58
N LYS A 48 -19.38 -15.84 6.61
CA LYS A 48 -20.19 -15.47 7.80
C LYS A 48 -19.46 -14.53 8.76
N ARG A 49 -18.12 -14.59 8.76
CA ARG A 49 -17.24 -13.77 9.60
C ARG A 49 -15.94 -13.51 8.85
N LEU A 50 -15.40 -12.31 9.01
CA LEU A 50 -14.08 -11.92 8.52
C LEU A 50 -13.23 -11.53 9.73
N VAL A 51 -12.04 -12.09 9.84
CA VAL A 51 -11.03 -11.71 10.84
C VAL A 51 -9.77 -11.33 10.09
N ILE A 52 -9.27 -10.13 10.36
CA ILE A 52 -8.06 -9.59 9.74
C ILE A 52 -6.99 -9.49 10.82
N PHE A 53 -5.86 -10.15 10.60
CA PHE A 53 -4.65 -9.99 11.40
C PHE A 53 -3.69 -9.06 10.66
N SER A 54 -3.13 -8.08 11.36
CA SER A 54 -2.11 -7.18 10.82
C SER A 54 -0.90 -7.20 11.76
N ALA A 55 0.27 -7.54 11.21
CA ALA A 55 1.54 -7.52 11.92
C ALA A 55 2.41 -6.40 11.31
N ASP A 56 2.64 -5.34 12.08
CA ASP A 56 3.40 -4.18 11.60
C ASP A 56 4.90 -4.52 11.47
N GLY A 57 5.52 -4.05 10.39
CA GLY A 57 6.95 -4.27 10.11
C GLY A 57 7.35 -5.71 9.79
N LEU A 58 6.41 -6.63 9.54
CA LEU A 58 6.72 -8.02 9.19
C LEU A 58 7.22 -8.13 7.74
N ARG A 59 8.54 -8.12 7.55
CA ARG A 59 9.17 -8.31 6.24
C ARG A 59 9.15 -9.78 5.82
N SER A 60 8.98 -10.03 4.52
CA SER A 60 8.85 -11.39 3.97
C SER A 60 10.08 -12.26 4.19
N ASP A 61 11.28 -11.71 4.03
CA ASP A 61 12.53 -12.45 4.26
C ASP A 61 12.65 -12.93 5.72
N SER A 62 12.43 -12.01 6.67
CA SER A 62 12.44 -12.29 8.10
C SER A 62 11.39 -13.33 8.49
N PHE A 63 10.21 -13.29 7.85
CA PHE A 63 9.16 -14.28 8.06
C PHE A 63 9.61 -15.69 7.64
N PHE A 64 10.14 -15.85 6.42
CA PHE A 64 10.54 -17.15 5.89
C PHE A 64 11.84 -17.71 6.51
N GLU A 65 12.77 -16.84 6.93
CA GLU A 65 14.00 -17.25 7.63
C GLU A 65 13.73 -17.78 9.05
N ASN A 66 12.56 -17.47 9.63
CA ASN A 66 12.20 -17.82 11.01
C ASN A 66 10.92 -18.66 11.06
N ALA A 67 10.85 -19.72 10.25
CA ALA A 67 9.67 -20.58 10.13
C ALA A 67 9.24 -21.23 11.47
N ASP A 68 10.19 -21.47 12.36
CA ASP A 68 10.00 -22.00 13.71
C ASP A 68 9.14 -21.10 14.61
N LYS A 69 9.11 -19.79 14.35
CA LYS A 69 8.30 -18.83 15.13
C LYS A 69 6.83 -18.84 14.75
N SER A 70 6.47 -19.39 13.60
CA SER A 70 5.09 -19.45 13.13
C SER A 70 4.79 -20.77 12.39
N PRO A 71 4.90 -21.92 13.09
CA PRO A 71 4.80 -23.24 12.47
C PRO A 71 3.43 -23.48 11.82
N PHE A 72 2.37 -22.91 12.40
CA PHE A 72 1.02 -22.99 11.83
C PHE A 72 0.93 -22.32 10.45
N LEU A 73 1.40 -21.07 10.32
CA LEU A 73 1.34 -20.33 9.06
C LEU A 73 2.24 -20.96 7.99
N HIS A 74 3.44 -21.41 8.37
CA HIS A 74 4.35 -22.09 7.46
C HIS A 74 3.81 -23.46 7.01
N GLY A 75 3.12 -24.19 7.89
CA GLY A 75 2.41 -25.42 7.53
C GLY A 75 1.30 -25.17 6.50
N LEU A 76 0.52 -24.09 6.64
CA LEU A 76 -0.49 -23.69 5.66
C LEU A 76 0.12 -23.36 4.29
N ILE A 77 1.27 -22.68 4.27
CA ILE A 77 1.98 -22.27 3.06
C ILE A 77 2.56 -23.48 2.30
N ASN A 78 3.20 -24.41 3.02
CA ASN A 78 3.97 -25.51 2.42
C ASN A 78 3.09 -26.69 2.01
N ASP A 79 2.22 -27.15 2.91
CA ASP A 79 1.53 -28.44 2.73
C ASP A 79 0.09 -28.27 2.26
N ASN A 80 -0.45 -27.05 2.37
CA ASN A 80 -1.75 -26.59 1.88
C ASN A 80 -2.95 -27.53 2.15
N LYS A 81 -2.82 -28.49 3.10
CA LYS A 81 -3.81 -29.56 3.29
C LYS A 81 -3.98 -30.11 4.69
N LEU A 82 -3.02 -30.05 5.61
CA LEU A 82 -3.14 -30.83 6.85
C LEU A 82 -2.43 -30.18 8.05
N VAL A 83 -3.13 -29.29 8.74
CA VAL A 83 -2.90 -29.10 10.19
C VAL A 83 -4.09 -29.78 10.89
N ASP A 84 -3.83 -30.87 11.60
CA ASP A 84 -4.79 -31.56 12.47
C ASP A 84 -6.12 -31.99 11.83
N ARG A 85 -6.07 -32.75 10.72
CA ARG A 85 -7.24 -33.44 10.10
C ARG A 85 -8.38 -32.52 9.61
N LEU A 86 -8.20 -31.20 9.60
CA LEU A 86 -9.08 -30.28 8.89
C LEU A 86 -8.52 -29.95 7.51
N ILE A 87 -9.36 -30.08 6.48
CA ILE A 87 -9.05 -29.62 5.13
C ILE A 87 -9.18 -28.10 5.13
N PHE A 88 -8.06 -27.41 4.99
CA PHE A 88 -8.02 -25.95 4.79
C PHE A 88 -7.56 -25.65 3.37
N GLU A 89 -8.31 -24.80 2.67
CA GLU A 89 -7.83 -24.17 1.44
C GLU A 89 -7.17 -22.85 1.83
N ALA A 90 -5.84 -22.77 1.71
CA ALA A 90 -5.11 -21.54 1.95
C ALA A 90 -4.60 -20.96 0.62
N SER A 91 -4.65 -19.62 0.54
CA SER A 91 -4.01 -18.85 -0.52
C SER A 91 -3.07 -17.86 0.12
N TRP A 92 -1.87 -17.74 -0.45
CA TRP A 92 -0.84 -16.85 0.07
C TRP A 92 -0.07 -16.21 -1.09
N GLY A 93 0.56 -15.08 -0.79
CA GLY A 93 1.43 -14.37 -1.69
C GLY A 93 2.27 -13.35 -0.92
N VAL A 94 3.35 -12.88 -1.54
CA VAL A 94 4.17 -11.80 -0.99
C VAL A 94 3.66 -10.48 -1.57
N SER A 95 3.16 -9.60 -0.72
CA SER A 95 2.76 -8.26 -1.13
C SER A 95 3.98 -7.35 -1.28
N VAL A 96 4.02 -6.56 -2.35
CA VAL A 96 4.99 -5.48 -2.50
C VAL A 96 4.41 -4.22 -1.86
N SER A 97 5.10 -3.66 -0.88
CA SER A 97 4.69 -2.39 -0.27
C SER A 97 5.00 -1.22 -1.20
N HIS A 98 4.13 -0.20 -1.15
CA HIS A 98 4.34 1.05 -1.86
C HIS A 98 4.80 2.13 -0.87
N VAL A 99 5.59 3.09 -1.35
CA VAL A 99 5.95 4.25 -0.55
C VAL A 99 4.74 5.16 -0.31
N PRO A 100 4.60 5.77 0.87
CA PRO A 100 5.49 5.65 2.03
C PRO A 100 5.20 4.38 2.83
N THR A 101 6.25 3.68 3.26
CA THR A 101 6.16 2.42 4.01
C THR A 101 5.97 2.68 5.50
N GLU A 102 4.84 3.32 5.85
CA GLU A 102 4.37 3.54 7.22
C GLU A 102 3.15 2.65 7.52
N SER A 103 2.80 2.49 8.80
CA SER A 103 1.67 1.66 9.24
C SER A 103 0.34 2.10 8.62
N ARG A 104 0.07 3.42 8.57
CA ARG A 104 -1.20 3.97 8.03
C ARG A 104 -1.41 3.63 6.55
N PRO A 105 -0.50 3.98 5.62
CA PRO A 105 -0.63 3.60 4.21
C PRO A 105 -0.86 2.10 4.00
N GLY A 106 -0.20 1.25 4.80
CA GLY A 106 -0.43 -0.19 4.78
C GLY A 106 -1.87 -0.56 5.13
N HIS A 107 -2.43 0.01 6.20
CA HIS A 107 -3.83 -0.21 6.56
C HIS A 107 -4.82 0.33 5.54
N VAL A 108 -4.54 1.47 4.90
CA VAL A 108 -5.37 2.00 3.82
C VAL A 108 -5.39 1.04 2.62
N ALA A 109 -4.22 0.55 2.21
CA ALA A 109 -4.15 -0.42 1.10
C ALA A 109 -4.95 -1.70 1.40
N ILE A 110 -4.85 -2.23 2.63
CA ILE A 110 -5.57 -3.44 3.04
C ILE A 110 -7.09 -3.23 3.09
N LEU A 111 -7.55 -2.10 3.64
CA LEU A 111 -8.97 -1.89 3.95
C LEU A 111 -9.75 -1.12 2.89
N ALA A 112 -9.07 -0.31 2.08
CA ALA A 112 -9.68 0.52 1.04
C ALA A 112 -9.35 0.04 -0.38
N GLY A 113 -8.34 -0.82 -0.55
CA GLY A 113 -7.98 -1.43 -1.83
C GLY A 113 -7.24 -0.48 -2.78
N PHE A 114 -6.69 0.63 -2.29
CA PHE A 114 -5.85 1.55 -3.05
C PHE A 114 -4.73 2.14 -2.16
N TYR A 115 -3.68 2.67 -2.78
CA TYR A 115 -2.57 3.28 -2.04
C TYR A 115 -2.93 4.67 -1.50
N GLU A 116 -2.51 4.95 -0.28
CA GLU A 116 -2.65 6.27 0.34
C GLU A 116 -2.13 7.40 -0.57
N ASP A 117 -2.79 8.56 -0.46
CA ASP A 117 -2.45 9.72 -1.28
C ASP A 117 -1.13 10.36 -0.83
N VAL A 118 -0.05 10.04 -1.55
CA VAL A 118 1.30 10.59 -1.34
C VAL A 118 1.34 12.11 -1.49
N SER A 119 0.41 12.71 -2.25
CA SER A 119 0.33 14.18 -2.40
C SER A 119 0.02 14.89 -1.08
N ALA A 120 -0.59 14.19 -0.11
CA ALA A 120 -0.86 14.74 1.21
C ALA A 120 0.41 15.14 1.98
N VAL A 121 1.59 14.63 1.59
CA VAL A 121 2.89 15.07 2.14
C VAL A 121 3.08 16.58 1.98
N THR A 122 2.64 17.15 0.85
CA THR A 122 2.74 18.60 0.58
C THR A 122 1.79 19.44 1.45
N ARG A 123 0.73 18.82 2.00
CA ARG A 123 -0.34 19.48 2.77
C ARG A 123 -0.29 19.18 4.26
N GLY A 124 0.81 18.58 4.75
CA GLY A 124 0.91 18.14 6.13
C GLY A 124 0.20 16.80 6.34
N TRP A 125 0.83 15.74 5.86
CA TRP A 125 0.47 14.31 5.91
C TRP A 125 -0.35 13.84 7.13
N LYS A 126 0.05 14.26 8.34
CA LYS A 126 -0.62 13.88 9.60
C LYS A 126 -1.82 14.75 9.97
N LYS A 127 -1.92 15.96 9.43
CA LYS A 127 -2.95 16.95 9.79
C LYS A 127 -4.13 16.96 8.83
N ASN A 128 -3.94 16.50 7.59
CA ASN A 128 -4.97 16.52 6.56
C ASN A 128 -5.14 15.13 5.93
N PRO A 129 -5.78 14.18 6.64
CA PRO A 129 -6.14 12.91 6.03
C PRO A 129 -7.14 13.16 4.91
N VAL A 130 -6.93 12.49 3.77
CA VAL A 130 -7.91 12.53 2.69
C VAL A 130 -9.04 11.56 3.06
N PRO A 131 -10.32 11.98 3.04
CA PRO A 131 -11.43 11.06 3.32
C PRO A 131 -11.55 10.03 2.20
N PHE A 132 -11.80 8.78 2.57
CA PHE A 132 -12.03 7.69 1.64
C PHE A 132 -12.94 6.62 2.25
N ASP A 133 -13.63 5.89 1.37
CA ASP A 133 -14.44 4.74 1.74
C ASP A 133 -13.53 3.51 1.95
N SER A 134 -13.85 2.71 2.95
CA SER A 134 -13.18 1.46 3.27
C SER A 134 -14.22 0.38 3.59
N ILE A 135 -13.76 -0.87 3.77
CA ILE A 135 -14.64 -2.00 4.12
C ILE A 135 -15.33 -1.76 5.49
N ILE A 136 -14.68 -1.04 6.41
CA ILE A 136 -15.17 -0.84 7.79
C ILE A 136 -15.78 0.55 8.04
N ASN A 137 -15.47 1.52 7.18
CA ASN A 137 -15.92 2.90 7.31
C ASN A 137 -16.24 3.47 5.92
N ARG A 138 -17.50 3.77 5.67
CA ARG A 138 -17.98 4.50 4.48
C ARG A 138 -18.46 5.87 4.91
#